data_AF-A0A6M0IJD4-F1
#
_entry.id   AF-A0A6M0IJD4-F1
#
_cell.length_a   1.000
_cell.length_b   1.000
_cell.length_c   1.000
_cell.angle_alpha   90.00
_cell.angle_beta   90.00
_cell.angle_gamma   90.00
#
_symmetry.space_group_name_H-M   'P 1'
#
loop_
_entity.id
_entity.type
_entity.pdbx_description
1 polymer ?
#
loop_
_entity_poly.entity_id
_entity_poly.type
_entity_poly.pdbx_seq_one_letter_code
_entity_poly.pdbx_strand_id
1 'polypeptide(L)'
;MASIQVEIESYTVTAYRDISTRYEIKLISKALQHGIRYNARLIFEGTDAKDKGYIQNVDGLNFDPRNAVVNYDLADFTGIYQILSTESPVFFFIAYEDKVSSSPPNSHRLIQTQLKTNAEIPGDFEKK
;
A
#
# COMPACT_ATOMS: atom_id res chain seq x y z
N MET A 1 14.00 -6.70 9.89
CA MET A 1 13.09 -5.69 9.30
C MET A 1 13.57 -5.35 7.91
N ALA A 2 12.68 -5.37 6.92
CA ALA A 2 12.99 -5.04 5.54
C ALA A 2 12.05 -3.95 5.03
N SER A 3 12.49 -3.17 4.03
CA SER A 3 11.70 -2.08 3.46
C SER A 3 11.86 -1.98 1.95
N ILE A 4 10.86 -1.38 1.30
CA ILE A 4 10.82 -1.15 -0.14
C ILE A 4 10.21 0.24 -0.38
N GLN A 5 10.73 0.94 -1.38
CA GLN A 5 10.09 2.13 -1.95
C GLN A 5 9.94 1.94 -3.46
N VAL A 6 8.73 2.18 -3.98
CA VAL A 6 8.44 2.09 -5.42
C VAL A 6 7.72 3.33 -5.91
N GLU A 7 8.06 3.81 -7.11
CA GLU A 7 7.31 4.86 -7.78
C GLU A 7 6.02 4.29 -8.36
N ILE A 8 4.89 4.97 -8.13
CA ILE A 8 3.58 4.58 -8.63
C ILE A 8 3.43 5.05 -10.07
N GLU A 9 3.07 4.12 -10.96
CA GLU A 9 2.79 4.39 -12.37
C GLU A 9 1.30 4.65 -12.60
N SER A 10 0.45 3.85 -11.95
CA SER A 10 -1.01 3.97 -12.07
C SER A 10 -1.72 3.47 -10.82
N TYR A 11 -2.96 3.90 -10.65
CA TYR A 11 -3.84 3.40 -9.60
C TYR A 11 -5.28 3.27 -10.09
N THR A 12 -6.05 2.41 -9.44
CA THR A 12 -7.49 2.27 -9.68
C THR A 12 -8.25 2.35 -8.37
N VAL A 13 -9.34 3.12 -8.34
CA VAL A 13 -10.21 3.27 -7.17
C VAL A 13 -11.48 2.46 -7.38
N THR A 14 -11.86 1.66 -6.39
CA THR A 14 -13.12 0.92 -6.34
C THR A 14 -13.89 1.33 -5.08
N ALA A 15 -15.15 1.70 -5.24
CA ALA A 15 -16.05 1.97 -4.12
C ALA A 15 -17.04 0.82 -3.97
N TYR A 16 -17.14 0.26 -2.77
CA TYR A 16 -18.11 -0.76 -2.41
C TYR A 16 -19.24 -0.10 -1.60
N ARG A 17 -20.49 -0.40 -1.97
CA ARG A 17 -21.70 0.13 -1.35
C ARG A 17 -22.58 -0.97 -0.75
N ASP A 18 -21.94 -2.00 -0.19
CA ASP A 18 -22.66 -3.04 0.54
C ASP A 18 -22.98 -2.56 1.97
N ILE A 19 -23.19 -3.50 2.91
CA ILE A 19 -23.60 -3.26 4.31
C ILE A 19 -22.69 -2.24 5.05
N SER A 20 -21.44 -2.06 4.60
CA SER A 20 -20.52 -1.03 5.06
C SER A 20 -19.89 -0.26 3.89
N THR A 21 -19.65 1.04 4.08
CA THR A 21 -18.87 1.86 3.14
C THR A 21 -17.42 1.40 3.17
N ARG A 22 -16.91 0.98 2.01
CA ARG A 22 -15.51 0.60 1.82
C ARG A 22 -14.97 1.17 0.51
N TYR A 23 -13.76 1.69 0.57
CA TYR A 23 -12.98 2.03 -0.63
C TYR A 23 -11.78 1.11 -0.77
N GLU A 24 -11.38 0.84 -2.00
CA GLU A 24 -10.15 0.15 -2.31
C GLU A 24 -9.37 0.93 -3.37
N ILE A 25 -8.09 1.18 -3.10
CA ILE A 25 -7.15 1.74 -4.07
C ILE A 25 -6.11 0.68 -4.39
N LYS A 26 -6.07 0.25 -5.65
CA LYS A 26 -5.00 -0.62 -6.15
C LYS A 26 -3.91 0.25 -6.77
N LEU A 27 -2.70 0.15 -6.25
CA LEU A 27 -1.50 0.81 -6.76
C LEU A 27 -0.69 -0.16 -7.61
N ILE A 28 -0.15 0.34 -8.73
CA ILE A 28 0.75 -0.38 -9.62
C ILE A 28 2.02 0.44 -9.79
N SER A 29 3.17 -0.12 -9.42
CA SER A 29 4.44 0.56 -9.59
C SER A 29 4.90 0.59 -11.04
N LYS A 30 5.86 1.48 -11.34
CA LYS A 30 6.72 1.32 -12.52
C LYS A 30 7.41 -0.04 -12.49
N ALA A 31 7.69 -0.58 -13.67
CA ALA A 31 8.47 -1.80 -13.79
C ALA A 31 9.92 -1.56 -13.33
N LEU A 32 10.42 -2.43 -12.45
CA LEU A 32 11.82 -2.53 -12.08
C LEU A 32 12.60 -3.33 -13.14
N GLN A 33 13.87 -3.62 -12.85
CA GLN A 33 14.69 -4.51 -13.67
C GLN A 33 13.96 -5.82 -13.98
N HIS A 34 14.10 -6.30 -15.22
CA HIS A 34 13.45 -7.52 -15.72
C HIS A 34 11.90 -7.48 -15.76
N GLY A 35 11.27 -6.31 -15.69
CA GLY A 35 9.82 -6.16 -15.88
C GLY A 35 8.98 -6.37 -14.62
N ILE A 36 9.61 -6.52 -13.46
CA ILE A 36 8.96 -6.78 -12.18
C ILE A 36 8.16 -5.55 -11.75
N ARG A 37 6.89 -5.71 -11.39
CA ARG A 37 6.06 -4.63 -10.83
C ARG A 37 5.77 -4.91 -9.36
N TYR A 38 5.37 -3.89 -8.62
CA TYR A 38 4.83 -4.02 -7.27
C TYR A 38 3.37 -3.63 -7.29
N ASN A 39 2.55 -4.39 -6.55
CA ASN A 39 1.13 -4.11 -6.40
C ASN A 39 0.83 -3.87 -4.92
N ALA A 40 -0.01 -2.88 -4.65
CA ALA A 40 -0.57 -2.70 -3.31
C ALA A 40 -2.08 -2.50 -3.40
N ARG A 41 -2.82 -3.09 -2.47
CA ARG A 41 -4.26 -2.89 -2.26
C ARG A 41 -4.43 -2.16 -0.94
N LEU A 42 -4.84 -0.92 -1.00
CA LEU A 42 -5.17 -0.10 0.15
C LEU A 42 -6.67 -0.21 0.38
N ILE A 43 -7.07 -0.80 1.50
CA ILE A 43 -8.47 -1.03 1.86
C ILE A 43 -8.83 -0.02 2.96
N PHE A 44 -9.88 0.75 2.73
CA PHE A 44 -10.36 1.80 3.63
C PHE A 44 -11.76 1.41 4.13
N GLU A 45 -11.88 1.06 5.40
CA GLU A 45 -13.14 0.64 6.02
C GLU A 45 -13.20 1.00 7.51
N GLY A 46 -14.41 1.06 8.08
CA GLY A 46 -14.69 1.64 9.42
C GLY A 46 -14.33 0.76 10.63
N THR A 47 -13.30 -0.07 10.54
CA THR A 47 -12.79 -0.83 11.69
C THR A 47 -11.43 -0.31 12.12
N ASP A 48 -11.27 -0.18 13.43
CA ASP A 48 -10.02 0.06 14.16
C ASP A 48 -8.93 -0.88 13.61
N ALA A 49 -8.19 -0.43 12.60
CA ALA A 49 -7.32 -1.23 11.75
C ALA A 49 -6.03 -1.57 12.51
N LYS A 50 -6.16 -2.34 13.59
CA LYS A 50 -5.06 -2.78 14.47
C LYS A 50 -4.05 -3.63 13.72
N ASP A 51 -4.49 -4.29 12.64
CA ASP A 51 -3.63 -4.97 11.70
C ASP A 51 -3.44 -4.13 10.44
N LYS A 52 -2.25 -3.53 10.33
CA LYS A 52 -1.76 -2.75 9.16
C LYS A 52 -1.74 -3.54 7.85
N GLY A 53 -2.16 -4.81 7.88
CA GLY A 53 -2.21 -5.72 6.75
C GLY A 53 -0.98 -6.61 6.65
N TYR A 54 -0.71 -7.11 5.45
CA TYR A 54 0.37 -8.06 5.19
C TYR A 54 0.97 -7.82 3.80
N ILE A 55 2.20 -8.29 3.60
CA ILE A 55 2.81 -8.38 2.27
C ILE A 55 3.13 -9.83 1.97
N GLN A 56 2.72 -10.29 0.80
CA GLN A 56 2.99 -11.64 0.33
C GLN A 56 4.04 -11.62 -0.77
N ASN A 57 4.96 -12.58 -0.70
CA ASN A 57 5.65 -13.02 -1.90
C ASN A 57 4.65 -13.88 -2.68
N VAL A 58 4.39 -13.53 -3.93
CA VAL A 58 3.61 -14.39 -4.82
C VAL A 58 4.58 -15.45 -5.31
N ASP A 59 4.41 -16.71 -4.89
CA ASP A 59 5.26 -17.80 -5.32
C ASP A 59 5.06 -18.04 -6.82
N GLY A 60 6.01 -17.56 -7.62
CA GLY A 60 6.10 -17.82 -9.03
C GLY A 60 7.55 -18.02 -9.43
N LEU A 61 7.78 -18.93 -10.39
CA LEU A 61 9.11 -19.30 -10.87
C LEU A 61 9.89 -18.15 -11.51
N ASN A 62 9.25 -17.01 -11.80
CA ASN A 62 9.83 -15.88 -12.51
C ASN A 62 9.43 -14.56 -11.84
N PHE A 63 10.25 -14.10 -10.89
CA PHE A 63 10.37 -12.68 -10.53
C PHE A 63 9.05 -11.93 -10.25
N ASP A 64 8.23 -12.48 -9.36
CA ASP A 64 6.85 -12.06 -9.20
C ASP A 64 6.61 -10.93 -8.16
N PRO A 65 5.57 -10.10 -8.38
CA PRO A 65 5.30 -8.85 -7.69
C PRO A 65 4.94 -9.09 -6.22
N ARG A 66 5.56 -8.36 -5.28
CA ARG A 66 5.03 -8.38 -3.92
C ARG A 66 3.67 -7.70 -3.92
N ASN A 67 2.67 -8.41 -3.39
CA ASN A 67 1.33 -7.90 -3.22
C ASN A 67 1.16 -7.49 -1.76
N ALA A 68 1.12 -6.19 -1.51
CA ALA A 68 0.81 -5.65 -0.19
C ALA A 68 -0.71 -5.45 -0.06
N VAL A 69 -1.31 -6.00 0.98
CA VAL A 69 -2.67 -5.66 1.39
C VAL A 69 -2.56 -4.83 2.64
N VAL A 70 -3.09 -3.62 2.60
CA VAL A 70 -2.95 -2.61 3.67
C VAL A 70 -4.34 -2.18 4.09
N ASN A 71 -4.61 -2.21 5.39
CA ASN A 71 -5.86 -1.68 5.93
C ASN A 71 -5.59 -0.28 6.48
N TYR A 72 -6.42 0.67 6.07
CA TYR A 72 -6.44 2.06 6.52
C TYR A 72 -7.79 2.40 7.14
N ASP A 73 -7.81 3.46 7.95
CA ASP A 73 -9.07 4.04 8.40
C ASP A 73 -9.80 4.66 7.19
N LEU A 74 -11.12 4.56 7.19
CA LEU A 74 -11.96 5.22 6.19
C LEU A 74 -11.68 6.74 6.10
N ALA A 75 -11.33 7.38 7.22
CA ALA A 75 -10.99 8.80 7.28
C ALA A 75 -9.76 9.18 6.43
N ASP A 76 -8.81 8.26 6.24
CA ASP A 76 -7.58 8.51 5.49
C ASP A 76 -7.78 8.50 3.96
N PHE A 77 -8.93 7.97 3.50
CA PHE A 77 -9.19 7.78 2.07
C PHE A 77 -9.06 9.08 1.27
N THR A 78 -9.71 10.15 1.73
CA THR A 78 -9.75 11.43 0.99
C THR A 78 -8.34 12.01 0.82
N GLY A 79 -7.53 11.99 1.88
CA GLY A 79 -6.15 12.51 1.84
C GLY A 79 -5.25 11.69 0.91
N ILE A 80 -5.31 10.37 1.02
CA ILE A 80 -4.53 9.48 0.16
C ILE A 80 -4.96 9.60 -1.31
N TYR A 81 -6.27 9.64 -1.59
CA TYR A 81 -6.79 9.82 -2.94
C TYR A 81 -6.36 11.17 -3.52
N GLN A 82 -6.40 12.24 -2.73
CA GLN A 82 -5.96 13.56 -3.17
C GLN A 82 -4.50 13.54 -3.63
N ILE A 83 -3.57 13.05 -2.80
CA ILE A 83 -2.14 12.92 -3.14
C ILE A 83 -1.97 12.17 -4.47
N LEU A 84 -2.62 11.02 -4.62
CA LEU A 84 -2.53 10.21 -5.85
C LEU A 84 -3.08 10.92 -7.09
N SER A 85 -4.08 11.78 -6.93
CA SER A 85 -4.74 12.49 -8.04
C SER A 85 -4.10 13.81 -8.42
N THR A 86 -3.38 14.47 -7.50
CA THR A 86 -2.83 15.81 -7.72
C THR A 86 -1.31 15.86 -7.83
N GLU A 87 -0.61 14.85 -7.31
CA GLU A 87 0.85 14.87 -7.21
C GLU A 87 1.51 13.89 -8.19
N SER A 88 2.68 14.26 -8.70
CA SER A 88 3.53 13.39 -9.51
C SER A 88 4.98 13.87 -9.45
N PRO A 89 5.96 12.99 -9.18
CA PRO A 89 5.81 11.55 -8.92
C PRO A 89 5.35 11.24 -7.49
N VAL A 90 4.64 10.13 -7.32
CA VAL A 90 4.23 9.56 -6.03
C VAL A 90 4.97 8.25 -5.77
N PHE A 91 5.48 8.08 -4.56
CA PHE A 91 6.19 6.89 -4.11
C PHE A 91 5.41 6.21 -2.99
N PHE A 92 5.39 4.88 -3.01
CA PHE A 92 4.83 4.09 -1.93
C PHE A 92 5.96 3.36 -1.18
N PHE A 93 6.05 3.66 0.11
CA PHE A 93 6.99 3.05 1.04
C PHE A 93 6.30 1.96 1.86
N ILE A 94 6.97 0.83 2.00
CA ILE A 94 6.49 -0.33 2.76
C ILE A 94 7.62 -0.84 3.65
N ALA A 95 7.38 -0.99 4.94
CA ALA A 95 8.26 -1.70 5.88
C ALA A 95 7.55 -2.92 6.46
N TYR A 96 8.25 -4.04 6.58
CA TYR A 96 7.69 -5.32 7.01
C TYR A 96 8.69 -6.18 7.78
N GLU A 97 8.18 -7.17 8.52
CA GLU A 97 8.96 -8.16 9.26
C GLU A 97 8.35 -9.56 9.13
N ASP A 98 9.15 -10.59 9.40
CA ASP A 98 8.71 -11.97 9.28
C ASP A 98 7.56 -12.26 10.24
N LYS A 99 6.47 -12.81 9.71
CA LYS A 99 5.32 -13.19 10.52
C LYS A 99 5.60 -14.54 11.16
N VAL A 100 5.68 -14.58 12.50
CA VAL A 100 6.00 -15.79 13.28
C VAL A 100 4.88 -16.85 13.21
N SER A 101 3.67 -16.47 12.77
CA SER A 101 2.53 -17.37 12.53
C SER A 101 1.74 -16.95 11.29
N SER A 102 1.90 -17.64 10.15
CA SER A 102 1.38 -17.15 8.86
C SER A 102 0.30 -18.06 8.26
N SER A 103 -0.95 -17.78 8.62
CA SER A 103 -2.00 -17.70 7.60
C SER A 103 -2.09 -16.23 7.14
N PRO A 104 -2.00 -15.93 5.85
CA PRO A 104 -1.70 -16.82 4.72
C PRO A 104 -0.20 -17.18 4.59
N PRO A 105 0.18 -18.28 3.91
CA PRO A 105 1.57 -18.70 3.75
C PRO A 105 2.44 -17.66 3.03
N ASN A 106 3.74 -17.64 3.30
CA ASN A 106 4.73 -16.72 2.71
C ASN A 106 4.38 -15.23 2.86
N SER A 107 3.66 -14.89 3.93
CA SER A 107 3.31 -13.52 4.29
C SER A 107 4.22 -12.96 5.37
N HIS A 108 4.53 -11.67 5.24
CA HIS A 108 5.23 -10.87 6.23
C HIS A 108 4.25 -9.84 6.83
N ARG A 109 4.45 -9.48 8.10
CA ARG A 109 3.65 -8.47 8.80
C ARG A 109 4.04 -7.08 8.33
N LEU A 110 3.07 -6.24 7.95
CA LEU A 110 3.32 -4.84 7.66
C LEU A 110 3.57 -4.06 8.97
N ILE A 111 4.63 -3.28 8.98
CA ILE A 111 5.03 -2.43 10.11
C ILE A 111 4.69 -0.97 9.82
N GLN A 112 4.91 -0.54 8.59
CA GLN A 112 4.67 0.83 8.16
C GLN A 112 4.36 0.87 6.67
N THR A 113 3.44 1.75 6.31
CA THR A 113 3.13 2.13 4.94
C THR A 113 3.00 3.64 4.86
N GLN A 114 3.52 4.24 3.80
CA GLN A 114 3.48 5.68 3.61
C GLN A 114 3.48 6.03 2.13
N LEU A 115 2.64 6.99 1.72
CA LEU A 115 2.81 7.68 0.44
C LEU A 115 3.73 8.87 0.64
N LYS A 116 4.69 9.03 -0.27
CA LYS A 116 5.65 10.12 -0.30
C LYS A 116 5.61 10.77 -1.66
N THR A 117 5.86 12.06 -1.72
CA THR A 117 6.06 12.76 -2.98
C THR A 117 7.41 13.48 -2.96
N ASN A 118 7.86 13.97 -4.12
CA ASN A 118 9.10 14.74 -4.17
C ASN A 118 8.98 16.10 -3.46
N ALA A 119 7.76 16.55 -3.14
CA ALA A 119 7.51 17.85 -2.52
C ALA A 119 7.68 17.84 -1.00
N GLU A 120 7.90 16.69 -0.36
CA GLU A 120 7.88 16.59 1.10
C GLU A 120 9.24 16.37 1.75
N ILE A 121 9.58 17.30 2.65
CA ILE A 121 10.54 17.08 3.72
C ILE A 121 9.81 16.29 4.83
N PRO A 122 10.43 15.27 5.46
CA PRO A 122 9.77 14.51 6.52
C PRO A 122 9.24 15.42 7.65
N GLY A 123 7.91 15.50 7.82
CA GLY A 123 7.26 16.16 8.98
C GLY A 123 6.09 17.10 8.69
N ASP A 124 5.65 17.32 7.45
CA ASP A 124 4.69 18.39 7.14
C ASP A 124 3.20 17.97 7.20
N PHE A 125 2.88 16.68 7.14
CA PHE A 125 1.48 16.22 7.23
C PHE A 125 0.91 16.10 8.66
N GLU A 126 1.72 16.17 9.71
CA GLU A 126 1.22 16.06 11.10
C GLU A 126 0.72 17.40 11.69
N LYS A 127 0.70 18.50 10.90
CA LYS A 127 0.29 19.82 11.41
C LYS A 127 -0.50 20.66 10.41
N LYS A 128 -1.66 20.19 9.93
CA LYS A 128 -2.75 21.09 9.52
C LYS A 128 -4.11 20.54 9.87
#